data_AF-A0A2E7XFN4-F1
#
_entry.id   AF-A0A2E7XFN4-F1
#
_cell.length_a   1.000
_cell.length_b   1.000
_cell.length_c   1.000
_cell.angle_alpha   90.00
_cell.angle_beta   90.00
_cell.angle_gamma   90.00
#
_symmetry.space_group_name_H-M   'P 1'
#
loop_
_entity.id
_entity.type
_entity.pdbx_description
1 polymer ?
#
loop_
_entity_poly.entity_id
_entity_poly.type
_entity_poly.pdbx_seq_one_letter_code
_entity_poly.pdbx_strand_id
1 'polypeptide(L)'
;MKGFLLAIAYLCIWTTPFQIALFLWGLGVVFTSEATVLSLTNTAFMSEFLPWFYSWLKPMTYFIFPDVFAGFIWALPFTIHVFLKGFFSTWLGLWLLPIAKKMKGS
;
A
#
# COMPACT_ATOMS: atom_id res chain seq x y z
N MET A 1 5.42 -19.03 17.07
CA MET A 1 4.23 -18.20 16.71
C MET A 1 4.39 -16.75 17.14
N LYS A 2 4.84 -16.48 18.37
CA LYS A 2 5.10 -15.11 18.87
C LYS A 2 6.01 -14.28 17.97
N GLY A 3 7.18 -14.81 17.58
CA GLY A 3 8.14 -14.11 16.73
C GLY A 3 7.58 -13.72 15.36
N PHE A 4 6.79 -14.61 14.73
CA PHE A 4 6.12 -14.34 13.46
C PHE A 4 5.11 -13.18 13.56
N LEU A 5 4.26 -13.19 14.58
CA LEU A 5 3.27 -12.12 14.80
C LEU A 5 3.94 -10.77 15.12
N LEU A 6 5.05 -10.78 15.87
CA LEU A 6 5.86 -9.58 16.10
C LEU A 6 6.47 -9.08 14.79
N ALA A 7 7.01 -9.96 13.94
CA ALA A 7 7.56 -9.57 12.65
C ALA A 7 6.50 -8.90 11.76
N ILE A 8 5.29 -9.47 11.66
CA ILE A 8 4.17 -8.85 10.94
C ILE A 8 3.82 -7.49 11.54
N ALA A 9 3.67 -7.40 12.87
CA ALA A 9 3.33 -6.15 13.54
C ALA A 9 4.35 -5.05 13.26
N TYR A 10 5.64 -5.38 13.34
CA TYR A 10 6.72 -4.44 13.05
C TYR A 10 6.77 -4.05 11.56
N LEU A 11 6.59 -4.98 10.63
CA LEU A 11 6.52 -4.66 9.19
C LEU A 11 5.37 -3.72 8.87
N CYS A 12 4.19 -3.95 9.46
CA CYS A 12 3.02 -3.11 9.31
C CYS A 12 3.24 -1.67 9.77
N ILE A 13 3.95 -1.47 10.89
CA ILE A 13 4.28 -0.15 11.43
C ILE A 13 5.46 0.49 10.68
N TRP A 14 6.47 -0.30 10.31
CA TRP A 14 7.66 0.17 9.62
C TRP A 14 7.36 0.68 8.22
N THR A 15 6.34 0.12 7.56
CA THR A 15 5.92 0.58 6.22
C THR A 15 5.04 1.84 6.25
N THR A 16 4.56 2.27 7.42
CA THR A 16 3.69 3.44 7.59
C THR A 16 4.31 4.74 7.05
N PRO A 17 5.58 5.11 7.36
CA PRO A 17 6.18 6.33 6.83
C PRO A 17 6.24 6.35 5.29
N PHE A 18 6.49 5.19 4.67
CA PHE A 18 6.51 5.05 3.22
C PHE A 18 5.11 5.23 2.62
N GLN A 19 4.08 4.69 3.26
CA GLN A 19 2.68 4.89 2.84
C GLN A 19 2.26 6.36 2.95
N ILE A 20 2.67 7.05 4.02
CA ILE A 20 2.42 8.49 4.20
C ILE A 20 3.14 9.29 3.10
N ALA A 21 4.40 8.98 2.81
CA ALA A 21 5.16 9.66 1.76
C ALA A 21 4.49 9.49 0.38
N LEU A 22 4.08 8.27 0.03
CA LEU A 22 3.35 8.02 -1.21
C LEU A 22 1.99 8.73 -1.26
N PHE A 23 1.25 8.75 -0.15
CA PHE A 23 -0.02 9.47 -0.06
C PHE A 23 0.15 10.98 -0.28
N LEU A 24 1.12 11.59 0.41
CA LEU A 24 1.44 13.01 0.25
C LEU A 24 1.93 13.34 -1.16
N TRP A 25 2.70 12.45 -1.78
CA TRP A 25 3.12 12.60 -3.17
C TRP A 25 1.91 12.55 -4.11
N GLY A 26 1.00 11.58 -3.95
CA GLY A 26 -0.24 11.51 -4.72
C GLY A 26 -1.08 12.78 -4.59
N LEU A 27 -1.19 13.34 -3.39
CA LEU A 27 -1.84 14.64 -3.18
C LEU A 27 -1.10 15.78 -3.86
N GLY A 28 0.23 15.81 -3.77
CA GLY A 28 1.06 16.80 -4.47
C GLY A 28 0.75 16.82 -5.97
N VAL A 29 0.70 15.65 -6.61
CA VAL A 29 0.34 15.52 -8.03
C VAL A 29 -1.05 16.07 -8.31
N VAL A 30 -2.05 15.75 -7.47
CA VAL A 30 -3.42 16.27 -7.62
C VAL A 30 -3.47 17.80 -7.50
N PHE A 31 -2.66 18.41 -6.64
CA PHE A 31 -2.63 19.87 -6.49
C PHE A 31 -1.84 20.60 -7.58
N THR A 32 -0.91 19.93 -8.26
CA THR A 32 -0.06 20.53 -9.28
C THR A 32 -0.45 20.17 -10.71
N SER A 33 -1.49 19.35 -10.91
CA SER A 33 -1.95 18.88 -12.22
C SER A 33 -3.46 19.00 -12.35
N GLU A 34 -3.97 18.77 -13.56
CA GLU A 34 -5.42 18.69 -13.83
C GLU A 34 -6.04 17.36 -13.35
N ALA A 35 -5.25 16.46 -12.75
CA ALA A 35 -5.74 15.19 -12.23
C ALA A 35 -6.50 15.40 -10.91
N THR A 36 -7.65 14.76 -10.79
CA THR A 36 -8.39 14.68 -9.53
C THR A 36 -7.94 13.47 -8.70
N VAL A 37 -8.30 13.47 -7.40
CA VAL A 37 -8.09 12.32 -6.50
C VAL A 37 -8.66 11.02 -7.08
N LEU A 38 -9.75 11.08 -7.84
CA LEU A 38 -10.41 9.91 -8.44
C LEU A 38 -9.80 9.49 -9.78
N SER A 39 -9.32 10.44 -10.59
CA SER A 39 -8.75 10.14 -11.91
C SER A 39 -7.29 9.69 -11.85
N LEU A 40 -6.55 10.05 -10.79
CA LEU A 40 -5.18 9.60 -10.57
C LEU A 40 -5.18 8.14 -10.10
N THR A 41 -5.27 7.20 -11.05
CA THR A 41 -5.26 5.76 -10.77
C THR A 41 -3.85 5.26 -10.41
N ASN A 42 -3.76 4.07 -9.78
CA ASN A 42 -2.47 3.40 -9.56
C ASN A 42 -1.69 3.22 -10.86
N THR A 43 -2.39 2.92 -11.96
CA THR A 43 -1.77 2.79 -13.29
C THR A 43 -1.15 4.11 -13.73
N ALA A 44 -1.94 5.18 -13.76
CA ALA A 44 -1.49 6.49 -14.22
C ALA A 44 -0.29 6.99 -13.41
N PHE A 45 -0.41 6.96 -12.07
CA PHE A 45 0.65 7.41 -11.18
C PHE A 45 1.93 6.58 -11.33
N MET A 46 1.83 5.25 -11.31
CA MET A 46 3.02 4.38 -11.38
C MET A 46 3.69 4.45 -12.75
N SER A 47 2.94 4.49 -13.86
CA SER A 47 3.54 4.56 -15.19
C SER A 47 4.28 5.87 -15.46
N GLU A 48 3.82 6.97 -14.85
CA GLU A 48 4.40 8.30 -15.06
C GLU A 48 5.58 8.57 -14.12
N PHE A 49 5.40 8.34 -12.81
CA PHE A 49 6.39 8.74 -11.80
C PHE A 49 7.37 7.61 -11.44
N LEU A 50 7.01 6.35 -11.66
CA LEU A 50 7.80 5.17 -11.30
C LEU A 50 7.83 4.10 -12.41
N PRO A 51 8.19 4.46 -13.66
CA PRO A 51 8.01 3.60 -14.84
C PRO A 51 8.76 2.27 -14.77
N TRP A 52 9.97 2.27 -14.19
CA TRP A 52 10.74 1.04 -13.98
C TRP A 52 10.03 0.09 -13.03
N PHE A 53 9.48 0.62 -11.93
CA PHE A 53 8.79 -0.16 -10.92
C PHE A 53 7.44 -0.65 -11.44
N TYR A 54 6.71 0.19 -12.19
CA TYR A 54 5.48 -0.18 -12.88
C TYR A 54 5.69 -1.35 -13.85
N SER A 55 6.74 -1.27 -14.68
CA SER A 55 7.05 -2.31 -15.67
C SER A 55 7.40 -3.66 -15.04
N TRP A 56 7.99 -3.63 -13.84
CA TRP A 56 8.27 -4.84 -13.07
C TRP A 56 7.06 -5.34 -12.28
N LEU A 57 6.33 -4.45 -11.61
CA LEU A 57 5.26 -4.80 -10.68
C LEU A 57 3.97 -5.23 -11.41
N LYS A 58 3.62 -4.57 -12.51
CA LYS A 58 2.35 -4.86 -13.21
C LYS A 58 2.31 -6.30 -13.72
N PRO A 59 3.29 -6.83 -14.47
CA PRO A 59 3.27 -8.24 -14.85
C PRO A 59 3.17 -9.19 -13.66
N MET A 60 3.87 -8.91 -12.56
CA MET A 60 3.84 -9.73 -11.34
C MET A 60 2.44 -9.78 -10.72
N THR A 61 1.69 -8.67 -10.73
CA THR A 61 0.32 -8.68 -10.20
C THR A 61 -0.62 -9.54 -11.05
N TYR A 62 -0.51 -9.53 -12.37
CA TYR A 62 -1.33 -10.38 -13.26
C TYR A 62 -0.87 -11.84 -13.24
N PHE A 63 0.36 -12.13 -12.81
CA PHE A 63 0.83 -13.49 -12.60
C PHE A 63 0.26 -14.11 -11.31
N ILE A 64 0.16 -13.32 -10.23
CA ILE A 64 -0.28 -13.79 -8.92
C ILE A 64 -1.82 -13.78 -8.79
N PHE A 65 -2.48 -12.79 -9.39
CA PHE A 65 -3.91 -12.57 -9.25
C PHE A 65 -4.65 -12.82 -10.57
N PRO A 66 -5.94 -13.23 -10.51
CA PRO A 66 -6.80 -13.26 -11.69
C PRO A 66 -6.87 -11.89 -12.38
N ASP A 67 -6.95 -11.90 -13.71
CA ASP A 67 -6.92 -10.68 -14.55
C ASP A 67 -7.90 -9.61 -14.10
N VAL A 68 -9.13 -10.01 -13.75
CA VAL A 68 -10.19 -9.09 -13.28
C VAL A 68 -9.79 -8.39 -11.99
N PHE A 69 -9.18 -9.12 -11.04
CA PHE A 69 -8.78 -8.56 -9.76
C PHE A 69 -7.53 -7.69 -9.88
N ALA A 70 -6.56 -8.11 -10.69
CA ALA A 70 -5.38 -7.30 -10.99
C ALA A 70 -5.80 -5.97 -11.66
N GLY A 71 -6.65 -6.03 -12.68
CA GLY A 71 -7.22 -4.85 -13.35
C GLY A 71 -7.93 -3.91 -12.39
N PHE A 72 -8.74 -4.46 -11.47
CA PHE A 72 -9.40 -3.67 -10.42
C PHE A 72 -8.40 -2.93 -9.54
N ILE A 73 -7.37 -3.61 -9.01
CA ILE A 73 -6.34 -2.96 -8.17
C ILE A 73 -5.67 -1.82 -8.93
N TRP A 74 -5.31 -2.03 -10.20
CA TRP A 74 -4.64 -1.04 -11.02
C TRP A 74 -5.52 0.16 -11.41
N ALA A 75 -6.83 -0.02 -11.45
CA ALA A 75 -7.82 1.03 -11.72
C ALA A 75 -8.18 1.85 -10.47
N LEU A 76 -7.86 1.39 -9.25
CA LEU A 76 -8.17 2.13 -8.04
C LEU A 76 -7.49 3.51 -8.03
N PRO A 77 -8.18 4.54 -7.51
CA PRO A 77 -7.57 5.84 -7.28
C PRO A 77 -6.39 5.71 -6.31
N PHE A 78 -5.20 6.12 -6.75
CA PHE A 78 -3.93 5.91 -6.07
C PHE A 78 -3.94 6.45 -4.64
N THR A 79 -4.33 7.71 -4.48
CA THR A 79 -4.33 8.41 -3.20
C THR A 79 -5.27 7.75 -2.19
N ILE A 80 -6.48 7.35 -2.63
CA ILE A 80 -7.45 6.63 -1.78
C ILE A 80 -6.93 5.24 -1.42
N HIS A 81 -6.39 4.52 -2.40
CA HIS A 81 -5.85 3.18 -2.20
C HIS A 81 -4.69 3.16 -1.20
N VAL A 82 -3.70 4.03 -1.37
CA VAL A 82 -2.54 4.11 -0.47
C VAL A 82 -2.96 4.52 0.94
N PHE A 83 -3.89 5.48 1.06
CA PHE A 83 -4.42 5.89 2.35
C PHE A 83 -5.11 4.73 3.08
N LEU A 84 -6.07 4.07 2.44
CA LEU A 84 -6.80 2.96 3.06
C LEU A 84 -5.86 1.81 3.43
N LYS A 85 -4.99 1.40 2.49
CA LYS A 85 -3.99 0.36 2.74
C LYS A 85 -3.12 0.72 3.93
N GLY A 86 -2.68 1.97 4.01
CA GLY A 86 -1.78 2.39 5.08
C GLY A 86 -2.46 2.54 6.43
N PHE A 87 -3.68 3.06 6.45
CA PHE A 87 -4.52 3.12 7.64
C PHE A 87 -4.75 1.72 8.23
N PHE A 88 -5.25 0.79 7.41
CA PHE A 88 -5.51 -0.59 7.87
C PHE A 88 -4.23 -1.34 8.25
N SER A 89 -3.14 -1.17 7.48
CA SER A 89 -1.83 -1.77 7.82
C SER A 89 -1.32 -1.29 9.17
N THR A 90 -1.31 0.02 9.39
CA THR A 90 -0.81 0.62 10.63
C THR A 90 -1.68 0.20 11.82
N TRP A 91 -3.01 0.25 11.65
CA TRP A 91 -3.97 -0.21 12.65
C TRP A 91 -3.75 -1.68 13.02
N LEU A 92 -3.61 -2.55 12.02
CA LEU A 92 -3.33 -3.96 12.24
C LEU A 92 -2.02 -4.15 13.00
N GLY A 93 -0.95 -3.44 12.63
CA GLY A 93 0.34 -3.50 13.33
C GLY A 93 0.24 -3.09 14.80
N LEU A 94 -0.42 -1.97 15.08
CA LEU A 94 -0.63 -1.47 16.44
C LEU A 94 -1.53 -2.39 17.29
N TRP A 95 -2.52 -3.02 16.67
CA TRP A 95 -3.40 -3.99 17.33
C TRP A 95 -2.70 -5.32 17.60
N LEU A 96 -1.89 -5.80 16.65
CA LEU A 96 -1.21 -7.10 16.74
C LEU A 96 -0.05 -7.08 17.74
N LEU A 97 0.68 -5.95 17.84
CA LEU A 97 1.83 -5.79 18.72
C LEU A 97 1.56 -6.13 20.21
N PRO A 98 0.54 -5.58 20.88
CA PRO A 98 0.25 -5.92 22.28
C PRO A 98 -0.23 -7.36 22.44
N ILE A 99 -0.97 -7.90 21.47
CA ILE A 99 -1.43 -9.30 21.48
C ILE A 99 -0.21 -10.23 21.44
N ALA A 100 0.68 -10.01 20.48
CA ALA A 100 1.90 -10.80 20.33
C ALA A 100 2.83 -10.71 21.55
N LYS A 101 2.93 -9.53 22.19
CA LYS A 101 3.72 -9.34 23.41
C LYS A 101 3.15 -10.08 24.63
N LYS A 102 1.83 -10.19 24.75
CA LYS A 102 1.14 -10.86 25.87
C LYS A 102 1.12 -12.39 25.76
N MET A 103 1.42 -12.95 24.58
CA MET A 103 1.51 -14.39 24.41
C MET A 103 2.66 -14.96 25.26
N LYS A 104 2.32 -15.78 26.26
CA LYS A 104 3.27 -16.64 26.97
C LYS A 104 3.54 -17.85 26.08
N GLY A 105 4.74 -17.95 25.52
CA GLY A 105 5.13 -19.10 24.72
C GLY A 105 6.34 -18.86 23.82
N SER A 106 7.41 -19.59 24.17
CA SER A 106 8.68 -19.90 23.48
C SER A 106 9.38 -18.76 22.75
#